data_AF-N8VSG5-F1
#
_entry.id   AF-N8VSG5-F1
#
_cell.length_a   1.000
_cell.length_b   1.000
_cell.length_c   1.000
_cell.angle_alpha   90.00
_cell.angle_beta   90.00
_cell.angle_gamma   90.00
#
_symmetry.space_group_name_H-M   'P 1'
#
loop_
_entity.id
_entity.type
_entity.pdbx_description
1 polymer ?
#
loop_
_entity_poly.entity_id
_entity_poly.type
_entity_poly.pdbx_seq_one_letter_code
_entity_poly.pdbx_strand_id
1 'polypeptide(L)'
;MGFLMTKPNSIRCTQIAETYNISHDSVNRFLEREDYTPHDLYQEAIQHIDNNELIISIDDTVLDKPYSQHMDLVSYFWSGKHHRSVKGIHLITLYATDQIKIFQLIFEFMTNLKVKPRMITLWIC
;
A
#
# COMPACT_ATOMS: atom_id res chain seq x y z
N MET A 1 -3.28 17.93 1.48
CA MET A 1 -3.72 17.37 0.18
C MET A 1 -4.18 15.95 0.45
N GLY A 2 -5.41 15.60 0.05
CA GLY A 2 -6.08 14.38 0.52
C GLY A 2 -5.34 13.11 0.09
N PHE A 3 -4.82 12.39 1.09
CA PHE A 3 -4.18 11.10 0.93
C PHE A 3 -5.15 10.08 0.35
N LEU A 4 -4.60 9.08 -0.32
CA LEU A 4 -5.28 8.02 -1.05
C LEU A 4 -6.30 7.29 -0.13
N MET A 5 -7.50 7.85 0.02
CA MET A 5 -8.59 7.30 0.83
C MET A 5 -9.36 6.24 0.04
N THR A 6 -9.01 4.97 0.17
CA THR A 6 -9.87 3.83 -0.11
C THR A 6 -9.81 2.75 0.98
N LYS A 7 -10.85 2.77 1.82
CA LYS A 7 -11.39 1.66 2.61
C LYS A 7 -10.74 0.28 2.35
N PRO A 8 -10.38 -0.51 3.38
CA PRO A 8 -9.66 -1.79 3.24
C PRO A 8 -10.33 -2.82 2.30
N ASN A 9 -11.60 -2.61 1.95
CA ASN A 9 -12.37 -3.53 1.13
C ASN A 9 -12.40 -3.20 -0.39
N SER A 10 -11.93 -2.03 -0.85
CA SER A 10 -11.93 -1.71 -2.30
C SER A 10 -11.04 -0.54 -2.71
N ILE A 11 -9.79 -0.83 -3.07
CA ILE A 11 -8.84 0.15 -3.63
C ILE A 11 -8.97 0.17 -5.15
N ARG A 12 -9.69 1.17 -5.69
CA ARG A 12 -9.83 1.38 -7.14
C ARG A 12 -9.84 2.88 -7.45
N CYS A 13 -9.08 3.30 -8.47
CA CYS A 13 -9.14 4.68 -8.97
C CYS A 13 -10.56 5.08 -9.43
N THR A 14 -11.46 4.13 -9.74
CA THR A 14 -12.87 4.42 -10.07
C THR A 14 -13.61 4.96 -8.85
N GLN A 15 -13.28 4.45 -7.67
CA GLN A 15 -13.94 4.82 -6.44
C GLN A 15 -13.44 6.17 -5.92
N ILE A 16 -12.16 6.47 -6.13
CA ILE A 16 -11.59 7.81 -5.93
C ILE A 16 -12.27 8.80 -6.86
N ALA A 17 -12.39 8.45 -8.15
CA ALA A 17 -13.10 9.25 -9.15
C ALA A 17 -14.55 9.55 -8.74
N GLU A 18 -15.30 8.55 -8.27
CA GLU A 18 -16.66 8.72 -7.75
C GLU A 18 -16.70 9.64 -6.51
N THR A 19 -15.81 9.45 -5.54
CA THR A 19 -15.79 10.21 -4.27
C THR A 19 -15.50 11.69 -4.50
N TYR A 20 -14.56 12.00 -5.38
CA TYR A 20 -14.16 13.37 -5.71
C TYR A 20 -14.89 13.94 -6.93
N ASN A 21 -15.83 13.19 -7.50
CA ASN A 21 -16.56 13.54 -8.73
C ASN A 21 -15.63 14.00 -9.87
N ILE A 22 -14.51 13.29 -10.06
CA ILE A 22 -13.51 13.50 -11.11
C ILE A 22 -13.46 12.28 -12.03
N SER A 23 -12.83 12.40 -13.20
CA SER A 23 -12.61 11.23 -14.06
C SER A 23 -11.55 10.30 -13.47
N HIS A 24 -11.71 8.99 -13.64
CA HIS A 24 -10.67 8.02 -13.28
C HIS A 24 -9.36 8.29 -14.04
N ASP A 25 -9.46 8.67 -15.31
CA ASP A 25 -8.29 9.06 -16.12
C ASP A 25 -7.52 10.23 -15.48
N SER A 26 -8.21 11.19 -14.86
CA SER A 26 -7.57 12.28 -14.12
C SER A 26 -6.79 11.77 -12.90
N VAL A 27 -7.32 10.77 -12.19
CA VAL A 27 -6.64 10.12 -11.07
C VAL A 27 -5.41 9.38 -11.57
N ASN A 28 -5.53 8.63 -12.67
CA ASN A 28 -4.42 7.87 -13.22
C ASN A 28 -3.29 8.80 -13.71
N ARG A 29 -3.64 9.88 -14.42
CA ARG A 29 -2.68 10.91 -14.84
C ARG A 29 -2.02 11.63 -13.67
N PHE A 30 -2.75 11.84 -12.57
CA PHE A 30 -2.17 12.39 -11.35
C PHE A 30 -1.10 11.45 -10.78
N LEU A 31 -1.44 10.16 -10.63
CA LEU A 31 -0.50 9.15 -10.13
C LEU A 31 0.71 8.92 -11.06
N GLU A 32 0.52 9.06 -12.37
CA GLU A 32 1.60 8.93 -13.36
C GLU A 32 2.50 10.17 -13.44
N ARG A 33 1.96 11.35 -13.11
CA ARG A 33 2.71 12.63 -13.16
C ARG A 33 3.53 12.85 -11.90
N GLU A 34 2.96 12.55 -10.74
CA GLU A 34 3.62 12.80 -9.47
C GLU A 34 4.65 11.70 -9.15
N ASP A 35 5.88 12.08 -8.88
CA ASP A 35 6.96 11.14 -8.51
C ASP A 35 7.05 11.01 -6.98
N TYR A 36 5.95 10.54 -6.37
CA TYR A 36 5.92 10.31 -4.93
C TYR A 36 6.81 9.14 -4.57
N THR A 37 7.75 9.39 -3.65
CA THR A 37 8.57 8.33 -3.08
C THR A 37 7.92 7.76 -1.82
N PRO A 38 8.35 6.56 -1.41
CA PRO A 38 7.95 5.99 -0.13
C PRO A 38 8.26 6.90 1.05
N HIS A 39 9.36 7.65 0.96
CA HIS A 39 9.75 8.56 2.01
C HIS A 39 8.76 9.73 2.15
N ASP A 40 8.25 10.27 1.04
CA ASP A 40 7.31 11.38 1.05
C ASP A 40 5.99 10.98 1.71
N LEU A 41 5.49 9.78 1.38
CA LEU A 41 4.30 9.21 2.01
C LEU A 41 4.52 8.99 3.51
N TYR A 42 5.68 8.46 3.93
CA TYR A 42 6.02 8.30 5.34
C TYR A 42 6.07 9.63 6.11
N GLN A 43 6.71 10.65 5.53
CA GLN A 43 6.87 11.95 6.16
C GLN A 43 5.54 12.67 6.40
N GLU A 44 4.53 12.49 5.54
CA GLU A 44 3.20 12.99 5.87
C GLU A 44 2.53 12.10 6.93
N ALA A 45 2.60 10.78 6.78
CA ALA A 45 1.92 9.84 7.67
C ALA A 45 2.23 10.08 9.15
N ILE A 46 3.52 10.22 9.44
CA ILE A 46 4.05 10.28 10.80
C ILE A 46 3.61 11.56 11.52
N GLN A 47 3.20 12.61 10.79
CA GLN A 47 2.68 13.85 11.38
C GLN A 47 1.32 13.65 12.07
N HIS A 48 0.61 12.58 11.71
CA HIS A 48 -0.72 12.28 12.25
C HIS A 48 -0.70 11.24 13.39
N ILE A 49 0.48 10.75 13.77
CA ILE A 49 0.66 9.71 14.80
C ILE A 49 1.27 10.33 16.06
N ASP A 50 0.70 10.01 17.22
CA ASP A 50 1.35 10.26 18.51
C ASP A 50 2.29 9.08 18.82
N ASN A 51 3.60 9.34 18.84
CA ASN A 51 4.62 8.31 18.97
C ASN A 51 4.77 7.75 20.39
N ASN A 52 4.04 8.29 21.38
CA ASN A 52 4.27 7.93 22.77
C ASN A 52 3.66 6.57 23.19
N GLU A 53 2.60 6.09 22.52
CA GLU A 53 1.90 4.83 22.87
C GLU A 53 1.45 4.01 21.65
N LEU A 54 2.34 3.83 20.67
CA LEU A 54 2.02 3.12 19.43
C LEU A 54 2.27 1.60 19.55
N ILE A 55 1.25 0.80 19.27
CA ILE A 55 1.38 -0.64 19.03
C ILE A 55 1.61 -0.85 17.54
N ILE A 56 2.66 -1.61 17.21
CA ILE A 56 3.06 -1.88 15.84
C ILE A 56 2.95 -3.38 15.56
N SER A 57 2.26 -3.74 14.48
CA SER A 57 2.19 -5.10 13.93
C SER A 57 2.75 -5.08 12.51
N ILE A 58 3.61 -6.04 12.20
CA ILE A 58 4.22 -6.22 10.88
C ILE A 58 3.77 -7.57 10.35
N ASP A 59 3.25 -7.59 9.13
CA ASP A 59 2.81 -8.80 8.45
C ASP A 59 3.36 -8.84 7.01
N ASP A 60 3.64 -10.03 6.49
CA ASP A 60 4.04 -10.25 5.11
C ASP A 60 2.95 -10.99 4.33
N THR A 61 2.57 -10.46 3.18
CA THR A 61 1.55 -11.05 2.32
C THR A 61 2.05 -11.16 0.88
N VAL A 62 1.81 -12.31 0.25
CA VAL A 62 2.02 -12.48 -1.19
C VAL A 62 0.70 -12.27 -1.92
N LEU A 63 0.63 -11.22 -2.74
CA LEU A 63 -0.49 -10.99 -3.63
C LEU A 63 -0.31 -11.85 -4.89
N ASP A 64 -1.10 -12.90 -5.02
CA ASP A 64 -1.06 -13.81 -6.16
C ASP A 64 -1.38 -13.09 -7.48
N LYS A 65 -0.47 -13.21 -8.44
CA LYS A 65 -0.58 -12.63 -9.80
C LYS A 65 -0.22 -13.69 -10.85
N PRO A 66 -0.97 -14.80 -10.95
CA PRO A 66 -0.62 -15.94 -11.80
C PRO A 66 -0.53 -15.59 -13.30
N TYR A 67 -1.31 -14.61 -13.75
CA TYR A 67 -1.38 -14.19 -15.16
C TYR A 67 -0.50 -12.98 -15.49
N SER A 68 0.17 -12.35 -14.51
CA SER A 68 1.01 -11.20 -14.79
C SER A 68 2.29 -11.66 -15.48
N GLN A 69 2.59 -11.12 -16.67
CA GLN A 69 3.75 -11.55 -17.45
C GLN A 69 4.95 -10.61 -17.35
N HIS A 70 4.75 -9.29 -17.27
CA HIS A 70 5.81 -8.28 -17.31
C HIS A 70 5.52 -7.17 -16.29
N MET A 71 6.04 -7.33 -15.08
CA MET A 71 6.14 -6.27 -14.07
C MET A 71 7.40 -6.54 -13.26
N ASP A 72 8.27 -5.54 -13.10
CA ASP A 72 9.55 -5.67 -12.38
C ASP A 72 9.37 -6.16 -10.92
N LEU A 73 8.19 -5.93 -10.36
CA LEU A 73 7.85 -6.26 -8.97
C LEU A 73 7.25 -7.67 -8.81
N VAL A 74 6.89 -8.34 -9.91
CA VAL A 74 6.34 -9.70 -9.87
C VAL A 74 7.47 -10.71 -9.84
N SER A 75 7.48 -11.58 -8.85
CA SER A 75 8.45 -12.66 -8.69
C SER A 75 7.79 -13.92 -8.14
N TYR A 76 8.59 -14.96 -7.92
CA TYR A 76 8.15 -16.18 -7.25
C TYR A 76 8.45 -16.07 -5.76
N PHE A 77 7.41 -16.28 -4.94
CA PHE A 77 7.48 -16.27 -3.49
C PHE A 77 6.84 -17.53 -2.92
N TRP A 78 7.31 -18.04 -1.79
CA TRP A 78 6.67 -19.16 -1.13
C TRP A 78 5.34 -18.73 -0.53
N SER A 79 4.26 -19.45 -0.82
CA SER A 79 2.96 -19.22 -0.19
C SER A 79 2.66 -20.36 0.77
N GLY A 80 2.51 -20.03 2.06
CA GLY A 80 2.05 -20.98 3.07
C GLY A 80 0.67 -21.54 2.75
N LYS A 81 -0.24 -20.71 2.21
CA LYS A 81 -1.59 -21.13 1.80
C LYS A 81 -1.57 -22.19 0.70
N HIS A 82 -0.70 -22.03 -0.29
CA HIS A 82 -0.61 -22.94 -1.43
C HIS A 82 0.42 -24.07 -1.23
N HIS A 83 1.21 -24.02 -0.16
CA HIS A 83 2.33 -24.93 0.11
C HIS A 83 3.29 -25.08 -1.09
N ARG A 84 3.50 -23.99 -1.84
CA ARG A 84 4.38 -23.95 -3.02
C ARG A 84 4.80 -22.53 -3.34
N SER A 85 5.80 -22.41 -4.22
CA SER A 85 6.14 -21.13 -4.83
C SER A 85 5.02 -20.66 -5.77
N VAL A 86 4.53 -19.45 -5.55
CA VAL A 86 3.49 -18.80 -6.36
C VAL A 86 4.05 -17.54 -7.01
N LYS A 87 3.53 -17.23 -8.19
CA LYS A 87 3.89 -15.99 -8.89
C LYS A 87 3.03 -14.86 -8.32
N GLY A 88 3.68 -13.83 -7.78
CA GLY A 88 2.98 -12.77 -7.08
C GLY A 88 3.85 -11.55 -6.80
N ILE A 89 3.31 -10.68 -5.97
CA ILE A 89 3.96 -9.48 -5.45
C ILE A 89 4.08 -9.66 -3.94
N HIS A 90 5.28 -9.46 -3.39
CA HIS A 90 5.50 -9.52 -1.95
C HIS A 90 5.26 -8.16 -1.31
N LEU A 91 4.25 -8.10 -0.44
CA LEU A 91 3.82 -6.94 0.32
C LEU A 91 4.25 -7.12 1.77
N ILE A 92 4.93 -6.11 2.33
CA ILE A 92 5.16 -5.99 3.76
C ILE A 92 4.23 -4.91 4.27
N THR A 93 3.38 -5.27 5.23
CA THR A 93 2.37 -4.39 5.78
C THR A 93 2.71 -4.03 7.23
N LEU A 94 2.86 -2.73 7.50
CA LEU A 94 3.03 -2.18 8.85
C LEU A 94 1.69 -1.62 9.31
N TYR A 95 1.10 -2.22 10.32
CA TYR A 95 -0.07 -1.74 11.03
C TYR A 95 0.35 -1.04 12.31
N ALA A 96 -0.04 0.21 12.48
CA ALA A 96 0.21 0.97 13.70
C ALA A 96 -1.11 1.45 14.31
N THR A 97 -1.30 1.22 15.61
CA THR A 97 -2.52 1.59 16.34
C THR A 97 -2.15 2.24 17.67
N ASP A 98 -2.80 3.35 18.00
CA ASP A 98 -2.76 3.97 19.32
C ASP A 98 -3.89 3.37 20.19
N GLN A 99 -3.65 3.19 21.50
CA GLN A 99 -4.66 2.63 22.41
C GLN A 99 -5.92 3.50 22.53
N ILE A 100 -5.84 4.79 22.16
CA ILE A 100 -6.92 5.77 22.32
C ILE A 100 -7.61 6.12 21.00
N LYS A 101 -6.93 5.99 19.86
CA LYS A 101 -7.45 6.37 18.53
C LYS A 101 -7.57 5.16 17.62
N ILE A 102 -8.74 5.03 17.00
CA ILE A 102 -9.06 4.04 15.93
C ILE A 102 -8.28 4.34 14.62
N PHE A 103 -7.38 5.33 14.63
CA PHE A 103 -6.53 5.63 13.48
C PHE A 103 -5.48 4.55 13.27
N GLN A 104 -5.86 3.56 12.47
CA GLN A 104 -4.98 2.52 11.99
C GLN A 104 -4.14 3.08 10.85
N LEU A 105 -2.83 3.14 11.08
CA LEU A 105 -1.90 3.49 10.05
C LEU A 105 -1.43 2.22 9.35
N ILE A 106 -1.58 2.14 8.03
CA ILE A 106 -1.14 0.98 7.25
C ILE A 106 -0.12 1.45 6.22
N PHE A 107 1.10 0.96 6.32
CA PHE A 107 2.09 1.11 5.25
C PHE A 107 2.22 -0.21 4.49
N GLU A 108 2.03 -0.17 3.18
CA GLU A 108 2.26 -1.32 2.32
C GLU A 108 3.49 -1.09 1.44
N PHE A 109 4.51 -1.92 1.64
CA PHE A 109 5.75 -1.91 0.86
C PHE A 109 5.79 -3.10 -0.09
N MET A 110 5.90 -2.86 -1.39
CA MET A 110 6.29 -3.91 -2.33
C MET A 110 7.79 -4.10 -2.28
N THR A 111 8.17 -5.36 -2.13
CA THR A 111 9.57 -5.76 -2.13
C THR A 111 9.82 -6.79 -3.23
N ASN A 112 10.91 -6.60 -3.96
CA ASN A 112 11.53 -7.61 -4.79
C ASN A 112 13.03 -7.48 -4.57
N LEU A 113 13.75 -8.57 -4.29
CA LEU A 113 15.20 -8.53 -4.02
C LEU A 113 16.03 -7.88 -5.15
N LYS A 114 15.45 -7.72 -6.35
CA LYS A 114 16.05 -7.06 -7.51
C LYS A 114 15.66 -5.59 -7.70
N VAL A 115 14.72 -5.06 -6.91
CA VAL A 115 14.13 -3.72 -7.10
C VAL A 115 14.07 -2.99 -5.75
N LYS A 116 14.40 -1.70 -5.74
CA LYS A 116 14.25 -0.89 -4.52
C LYS A 116 12.78 -0.95 -4.03
N PRO A 117 12.56 -1.03 -2.70
CA PRO A 117 11.22 -1.09 -2.14
C PRO A 117 10.42 0.15 -2.56
N ARG A 118 9.19 -0.08 -3.00
CA ARG A 118 8.21 0.97 -3.30
C ARG A 118 7.07 0.84 -2.30
N MET A 119 6.83 1.86 -1.50
CA MET A 119 5.57 2.06 -0.81
C MET A 119 4.52 2.48 -1.82
N ILE A 120 3.38 1.83 -1.76
CA ILE A 120 2.28 2.03 -2.70
C ILE A 120 1.15 2.77 -2.01
N THR A 121 0.98 2.51 -0.72
CA THR A 121 -0.22 2.91 -0.01
C THR A 121 0.08 3.30 1.41
N LEU A 122 -0.50 4.43 1.81
CA LEU A 122 -0.59 4.88 3.19
C LEU A 122 -2.06 5.06 3.55
N TRP A 123 -2.48 4.35 4.59
CA TRP A 123 -3.83 4.45 5.16
C TRP A 123 -3.76 5.18 6.49
N ILE A 124 -4.61 6.18 6.72
CA ILE A 124 -4.83 6.81 8.04
C ILE A 124 -6.34 6.78 8.25
N CYS A 125 -6.85 5.83 9.04
CA CYS A 125 -8.29 5.50 9.07
C CYS A 125 -9.11 6.20 10.16
#